data_AF-G2YKL4-F1
#
_entry.id   AF-G2YKL4-F1
#
_cell.length_a   1.000
_cell.length_b   1.000
_cell.length_c   1.000
_cell.angle_alpha   90.00
_cell.angle_beta   90.00
_cell.angle_gamma   90.00
#
_symmetry.space_group_name_H-M   'P 1'
#
loop_
_entity.id
_entity.type
_entity.pdbx_description
1 polymer ?
#
loop_
_entity_poly.entity_id
_entity_poly.type
_entity_poly.pdbx_seq_one_letter_code
_entity_poly.pdbx_strand_id
1 'polypeptide(L)' 'MAYHETSLVIAKTLWYFDFGKASGEAGKLGEGQSGNMNGRGRIDKYQLFDLAVVDHDGPNLVFALREEYWRELSDEGFKA' A
#
# COMPACT_ATOMS: atom_id res chain seq x y z
N MET A 1 16.25 5.72 -13.04
CA MET A 1 15.00 6.50 -12.87
C MET A 1 14.09 5.81 -11.86
N ALA A 2 13.44 4.68 -12.21
CA ALA A 2 12.47 3.98 -11.35
C ALA A 2 12.91 3.75 -9.88
N TYR A 3 14.13 3.25 -9.64
CA TYR A 3 14.60 3.00 -8.27
C TYR A 3 14.60 4.26 -7.39
N HIS A 4 14.98 5.41 -7.95
CA HIS A 4 15.05 6.66 -7.21
C HIS A 4 13.65 7.19 -6.87
N GLU A 5 12.75 7.16 -7.86
CA GLU A 5 11.35 7.56 -7.70
C GLU A 5 10.64 6.66 -6.67
N THR A 6 10.79 5.34 -6.79
CA THR A 6 10.23 4.38 -5.82
C THR A 6 10.80 4.59 -4.42
N SER A 7 12.10 4.83 -4.29
CA SER A 7 12.74 5.10 -3.00
C SER A 7 12.16 6.35 -2.34
N LEU A 8 11.99 7.44 -3.10
CA LEU A 8 11.40 8.68 -2.60
C LEU A 8 9.94 8.50 -2.18
N VAL A 9 9.14 7.78 -2.97
CA VAL A 9 7.74 7.49 -2.63
C VAL A 9 7.66 6.69 -1.33
N ILE A 10 8.39 5.58 -1.22
CA ILE A 10 8.39 4.74 -0.01
C ILE A 10 8.83 5.55 1.22
N ALA A 11 9.93 6.30 1.10
CA ALA A 11 10.46 7.10 2.21
C ALA A 11 9.43 8.14 2.69
N LYS A 12 8.82 8.89 1.77
CA LYS A 12 7.82 9.91 2.11
C LYS A 12 6.55 9.30 2.69
N THR A 13 6.08 8.18 2.15
CA THR A 13 4.91 7.48 2.70
C THR A 13 5.14 7.06 4.15
N LEU A 14 6.29 6.47 4.47
CA LEU A 14 6.63 6.05 5.84
C LEU A 14 6.90 7.21 6.79
N TRP A 15 7.35 8.35 6.27
CA TRP A 15 7.66 9.54 7.07
C TRP A 15 6.39 10.31 7.47
N TYR A 16 5.47 10.53 6.53
CA TYR A 16 4.30 11.39 6.77
C TYR A 16 3.04 10.66 7.19
N PHE A 17 2.97 9.33 7.05
CA PHE A 17 1.74 8.60 7.30
C PHE A 17 1.95 7.37 8.16
N ASP A 18 1.03 7.17 9.09
CA ASP A 18 0.72 5.85 9.62
C ASP A 18 -0.37 5.23 8.75
N PHE A 19 -0.33 3.91 8.53
CA PHE A 19 -1.35 3.24 7.74
C PHE A 19 -1.59 1.81 8.20
N GLY A 20 -2.79 1.32 7.93
CA GLY A 20 -3.21 -0.04 8.24
C GLY A 20 -4.25 -0.55 7.25
N LYS A 21 -4.57 -1.85 7.33
CA LYS A 21 -5.66 -2.44 6.53
C LYS A 21 -6.99 -1.74 6.86
N ALA A 22 -7.80 -1.49 5.83
CA ALA A 22 -9.17 -1.06 6.00
C ALA A 22 -9.98 -2.09 6.79
N SER A 23 -11.02 -1.65 7.50
CA SER A 23 -11.89 -2.54 8.25
C SER A 23 -12.79 -3.39 7.33
N GLY A 24 -13.13 -4.60 7.78
CA GLY A 24 -14.11 -5.46 7.11
C GLY A 24 -13.63 -5.98 5.76
N GLU A 25 -14.56 -6.15 4.81
CA GLU A 25 -14.27 -6.74 3.49
C GLU A 25 -13.30 -5.90 2.66
N ALA A 26 -13.28 -4.57 2.85
CA ALA A 26 -12.37 -3.69 2.11
C ALA A 26 -10.89 -4.01 2.39
N GLY A 27 -10.55 -4.43 3.62
CA GLY A 27 -9.20 -4.83 3.99
C GLY A 27 -8.81 -6.25 3.59
N LYS A 28 -9.76 -7.02 3.03
CA LYS A 28 -9.53 -8.40 2.57
C LYS A 28 -9.32 -8.48 1.05
N LEU A 29 -9.42 -7.35 0.33
CA LEU A 29 -9.18 -7.31 -1.10
C LEU A 29 -7.80 -7.91 -1.42
N GLY A 30 -7.74 -8.80 -2.40
CA GLY A 30 -6.49 -9.46 -2.80
C GLY A 30 -6.05 -10.67 -1.97
N GLU A 31 -6.75 -11.00 -0.88
CA GLU A 31 -6.44 -12.20 -0.11
C GLU A 31 -6.89 -13.48 -0.83
N GLY A 32 -6.26 -14.60 -0.48
CA GLY A 32 -6.71 -15.91 -0.94
C GLY A 32 -8.01 -16.34 -0.26
N GLN A 33 -8.80 -17.15 -0.95
CA GLN A 33 -10.07 -17.67 -0.43
C GLN A 33 -9.89 -19.11 0.05
N SER A 34 -10.18 -19.38 1.33
CA SER A 34 -10.11 -20.75 1.87
C SER A 34 -10.94 -21.73 1.03
N GLY A 35 -10.38 -22.91 0.78
CA GLY A 35 -10.99 -23.94 -0.06
C GLY A 35 -10.78 -23.75 -1.56
N ASN A 36 -10.08 -22.69 -2.00
CA ASN A 36 -9.75 -22.52 -3.41
C ASN A 36 -8.72 -23.56 -3.87
N MET A 37 -9.07 -24.34 -4.90
CA MET A 37 -8.24 -25.43 -5.43
C MET A 37 -7.19 -24.98 -6.45
N ASN A 38 -7.22 -23.71 -6.87
CA ASN A 38 -6.28 -23.16 -7.86
C ASN A 38 -4.92 -22.71 -7.26
N GLY A 39 -4.62 -23.13 -6.02
CA GLY A 39 -3.41 -22.71 -5.29
C GLY A 39 -3.53 -21.36 -4.56
N ARG A 40 -4.65 -20.65 -4.70
CA ARG A 40 -4.89 -19.32 -4.08
C ARG A 40 -5.74 -19.38 -2.81
N GLY A 41 -5.49 -20.40 -1.99
CA GLY A 41 -6.25 -20.67 -0.77
C GLY A 41 -5.77 -19.91 0.47
N ARG A 42 -4.69 -19.13 0.36
CA ARG A 42 -3.99 -18.56 1.52
C ARG A 42 -4.53 -17.17 1.87
N ILE A 43 -5.34 -17.10 2.92
CA ILE A 43 -5.79 -15.85 3.55
C ILE A 43 -4.57 -15.05 4.03
N ASP A 44 -4.69 -13.72 4.08
CA ASP A 44 -3.64 -12.78 4.51
C ASP A 44 -2.32 -12.84 3.70
N LYS A 45 -2.35 -13.38 2.48
CA LYS A 45 -1.17 -13.44 1.59
C LYS A 45 -1.46 -12.86 0.23
N TYR A 46 -0.43 -12.23 -0.33
CA TYR A 46 -0.41 -11.81 -1.73
C TYR A 46 -0.55 -13.02 -2.65
N GLN A 47 -1.49 -12.96 -3.58
CA GLN A 47 -1.73 -14.01 -4.56
C GLN A 47 -0.96 -13.72 -5.86
N LEU A 48 -0.15 -14.68 -6.29
CA LEU A 48 0.56 -14.58 -7.56
C LEU A 48 -0.31 -15.08 -8.71
N PHE A 49 -0.24 -14.37 -9.82
CA PHE A 49 -0.84 -14.76 -11.09
C PHE A 49 0.27 -15.21 -12.04
N ASP A 50 -0.06 -16.10 -12.98
CA ASP A 50 0.90 -16.64 -13.97
C ASP A 50 1.27 -15.61 -15.07
N LEU A 51 1.10 -14.33 -14.76
CA LEU A 51 1.33 -13.21 -15.63
C LEU A 51 2.15 -12.19 -14.85
N ALA A 52 3.34 -11.88 -15.33
CA ALA A 52 4.20 -10.85 -14.75
C ALA A 52 3.70 -9.45 -15.18
N VAL A 53 2.52 -9.06 -14.66
CA VAL A 53 1.98 -7.71 -14.80
C VAL A 53 2.11 -7.00 -13.46
N VAL A 54 2.24 -5.68 -13.51
CA VAL A 54 2.01 -4.80 -12.35
C VAL A 54 0.50 -4.67 -12.17
N ASP A 55 -0.16 -5.79 -11.88
CA ASP A 55 -1.55 -5.81 -11.48
C ASP A 55 -1.65 -6.57 -10.16
N HIS A 56 -2.22 -5.91 -9.17
CA HIS A 56 -2.35 -6.44 -7.83
C HIS A 56 -3.67 -6.00 -7.23
N ASP A 57 -4.49 -6.98 -6.85
CA ASP A 57 -5.51 -6.76 -5.84
C ASP A 57 -4.77 -6.73 -4.50
N GLY A 58 -4.71 -5.56 -3.87
CA GLY A 58 -4.12 -5.38 -2.55
C GLY A 58 -5.20 -5.04 -1.54
N PRO A 59 -4.99 -5.31 -0.24
CA PRO A 59 -5.94 -4.87 0.76
C PRO A 59 -6.02 -3.35 0.70
N ASN A 60 -7.23 -2.80 0.71
CA ASN A 60 -7.37 -1.36 0.80
C ASN A 60 -6.74 -0.88 2.11
N LEU A 61 -5.96 0.19 2.04
CA LEU A 61 -5.29 0.78 3.19
C LEU A 61 -5.99 2.07 3.60
N VAL A 62 -6.02 2.32 4.91
CA VAL A 62 -6.41 3.61 5.48
C VAL A 62 -5.14 4.31 5.95
N PHE A 63 -4.94 5.53 5.47
CA PHE A 63 -3.82 6.38 5.84
C PHE A 63 -4.27 7.42 6.85
N ALA A 64 -3.45 7.62 7.88
CA ALA A 64 -3.56 8.69 8.85
C ALA A 64 -2.29 9.53 8.79
N LEU A 65 -2.45 10.85 8.90
CA LEU A 65 -1.30 11.76 8.94
C LEU A 65 -0.50 11.52 10.22
N ARG A 66 0.81 11.39 10.07
CA ARG A 66 1.76 11.31 11.16
C ARG A 66 2.10 12.73 11.61
N GLU A 67 1.44 13.16 12.68
CA GLU A 67 1.59 14.49 13.26
C GLU A 67 1.45 15.62 12.20
N GLU A 68 2.33 16.62 12.26
CA GLU A 68 2.33 17.78 11.37
C GLU A 68 3.44 17.73 10.31
N TYR A 69 4.18 16.61 10.21
CA TYR A 69 5.30 16.47 9.26
C TYR A 69 4.87 16.68 7.81
N TRP A 70 3.63 16.32 7.47
CA TRP A 70 3.06 16.48 6.14
C TRP A 70 3.03 17.94 5.65
N ARG A 71 3.13 18.93 6.55
CA ARG A 71 3.09 20.35 6.19
C ARG A 71 4.24 20.76 5.27
N GLU A 72 5.37 20.06 5.28
CA GLU A 72 6.46 20.34 4.33
C GLU A 72 6.13 19.95 2.88
N LEU A 73 5.08 19.14 2.67
CA LEU A 73 4.53 18.86 1.35
C LEU A 73 3.64 19.99 0.83
N SER A 74 3.21 20.92 1.69
CA SER A 74 2.46 22.10 1.27
C SER A 74 3.40 23.16 0.71
N ASP A 75 2.89 24.03 -0.17
CA ASP A 75 3.66 25.09 -0.82
C ASP A 75 4.32 26.08 0.17
N GLU A 76 3.93 26.05 1.45
CA GLU A 76 4.56 26.85 2.52
C GLU A 76 5.92 26.31 2.97
N GLY A 77 6.21 25.01 2.76
CA GLY A 77 7.47 24.37 3.12
C GLY A 77 8.62 24.61 2.14
N PHE A 78 8.34 25.16 0.95
CA PHE A 78 9.32 25.40 -0.12
C PHE A 78 9.90 26.83 -0.15
N LYS A 79 9.74 27.60 0.94
CA LYS A 79 10.40 28.89 1.11
C LYS A 79 11.79 28.67 1.72
N ALA A 80 12.78 28.52 0.84
CA ALA A 80 14.21 28.62 1.18
C ALA A 80 14.57 30.03 1.65
#